data_AF-A0A7Y1Y589-F1
#
_entry.id   AF-A0A7Y1Y589-F1
#
_cell.length_a   1.000
_cell.length_b   1.000
_cell.length_c   1.000
_cell.angle_alpha   90.00
_cell.angle_beta   90.00
_cell.angle_gamma   90.00
#
_symmetry.space_group_name_H-M   'P 1'
#
loop_
_entity.id
_entity.type
_entity.pdbx_description
1 polymer ?
#
loop_
_entity_poly.entity_id
_entity_poly.type
_entity_poly.pdbx_seq_one_letter_code
_entity_poly.pdbx_strand_id
1 'polypeptide(L)'
;MSRKITHKKPDSRLATASCILGLLGLVFGFITGLPAIFFGHTARDLIRRRVGLGGRRKALLGMVLGYITTIASFVVLIAFAEMKKKGTKSPRDTKRNIARAQIAELVLEVENYRDIGGSYPTGEQGLHALVEKPAEPPVPVRWRQQYFTVPLDPWGQPYHYVRKKPDELGLFEIFSSGPDGLKRTDDDISRTRFP
;
A
#
# COMPACT_ATOMS: atom_id res chain seq x y z
N MET A 1 -39.60 -29.24 -52.86
CA MET A 1 -38.95 -28.81 -51.58
C MET A 1 -37.49 -29.24 -51.63
N SER A 2 -36.60 -28.44 -52.23
CA SER A 2 -35.20 -28.84 -52.51
C SER A 2 -34.25 -28.40 -51.39
N ARG A 3 -33.64 -29.36 -50.72
CA ARG A 3 -32.70 -29.16 -49.59
C ARG A 3 -31.36 -28.70 -50.18
N LYS A 4 -31.04 -27.40 -50.10
CA LYS A 4 -29.71 -26.89 -50.47
C LYS A 4 -28.66 -27.51 -49.53
N ILE A 5 -27.88 -28.46 -50.04
CA ILE A 5 -26.69 -28.98 -49.36
C ILE A 5 -25.61 -27.90 -49.45
N THR A 6 -25.40 -27.17 -48.36
CA THR A 6 -24.34 -26.17 -48.25
C THR A 6 -23.01 -26.89 -48.00
N HIS A 7 -22.15 -26.99 -49.03
CA HIS A 7 -20.79 -27.49 -48.85
C HIS A 7 -19.99 -26.52 -47.95
N LYS A 8 -19.78 -26.90 -46.69
CA LYS A 8 -18.98 -26.14 -45.73
C LYS A 8 -17.51 -26.22 -46.13
N LYS A 9 -16.88 -25.08 -46.42
CA LYS A 9 -15.46 -24.98 -46.73
C LYS A 9 -14.60 -25.44 -45.54
N PRO A 10 -13.52 -26.21 -45.74
CA PRO A 10 -12.61 -26.60 -44.66
C PRO A 10 -11.88 -25.38 -44.10
N ASP A 11 -11.80 -25.28 -42.78
CA ASP A 11 -11.15 -24.14 -42.11
C ASP A 11 -9.62 -24.24 -42.17
N SER A 12 -8.94 -23.10 -42.32
CA SER A 12 -7.48 -23.04 -42.26
C SER A 12 -6.95 -23.42 -40.87
N ARG A 13 -5.96 -24.32 -40.82
CA ARG A 13 -5.28 -24.70 -39.58
C ARG A 13 -4.67 -23.50 -38.84
N LEU A 14 -4.15 -22.51 -39.58
CA LEU A 14 -3.60 -21.28 -39.01
C LEU A 14 -4.68 -20.38 -38.40
N ALA A 15 -5.90 -20.38 -38.96
CA ALA A 15 -7.02 -19.62 -38.39
C ALA A 15 -7.48 -20.23 -37.07
N THR A 16 -7.52 -21.56 -36.97
CA THR A 16 -7.81 -22.26 -35.71
C THR A 16 -6.70 -22.05 -34.69
N ALA A 17 -5.42 -22.12 -35.09
CA ALA A 17 -4.28 -21.87 -34.21
C ALA A 17 -4.29 -20.43 -33.66
N SER A 18 -4.51 -19.42 -34.50
CA SER A 18 -4.63 -18.01 -34.08
C SER A 18 -5.77 -17.81 -33.07
N CYS A 19 -6.90 -18.48 -33.29
CA CYS A 19 -8.05 -18.44 -32.38
C CYS A 19 -7.73 -19.05 -31.00
N ILE A 20 -7.08 -20.22 -30.96
CA ILE A 20 -6.67 -20.88 -29.72
C ILE A 20 -5.63 -20.03 -28.98
N LEU A 21 -4.63 -19.52 -29.69
CA LEU A 21 -3.58 -18.68 -29.09
C LEU A 21 -4.14 -17.35 -28.54
N GLY A 22 -5.11 -16.74 -29.23
CA GLY A 22 -5.79 -15.55 -28.73
C GLY A 22 -6.58 -15.79 -27.44
N LEU A 23 -7.18 -16.99 -27.28
CA LEU A 23 -7.85 -17.39 -26.05
C LEU A 23 -6.85 -17.69 -24.92
N LEU A 24 -5.74 -18.37 -25.22
CA LEU A 24 -4.65 -18.59 -24.27
C LEU A 24 -3.99 -17.28 -23.81
N GLY A 25 -4.06 -16.23 -24.63
CA GLY A 25 -3.66 -14.85 -24.30
C GLY A 25 -4.33 -14.29 -23.04
N LEU A 26 -5.52 -14.77 -22.70
CA LEU A 26 -6.20 -14.36 -21.47
C LEU A 26 -5.50 -14.87 -20.20
N VAL A 27 -4.77 -15.99 -20.31
CA VAL A 27 -4.07 -16.62 -19.18
C VAL A 27 -2.59 -16.27 -19.19
N PHE A 28 -1.94 -16.29 -20.36
CA PHE A 28 -0.49 -16.14 -20.50
C PHE A 28 -0.04 -14.76 -21.01
N GLY A 29 -0.98 -13.83 -21.23
CA GLY A 29 -0.69 -12.45 -21.63
C GLY A 29 0.07 -12.34 -22.96
N PHE A 30 1.04 -11.41 -23.03
CA PHE A 30 1.78 -11.11 -24.26
C PHE A 30 2.54 -12.31 -24.87
N ILE A 31 2.91 -13.33 -24.06
CA ILE A 31 3.67 -14.51 -24.53
C ILE A 31 2.91 -15.25 -25.63
N THR A 32 1.59 -15.32 -25.51
CA THR A 32 0.72 -16.00 -26.50
C THR A 32 -0.02 -15.02 -27.42
N GLY A 33 -0.13 -13.74 -27.02
CA GLY A 33 -0.73 -12.68 -27.84
C GLY A 33 0.05 -12.37 -29.13
N LEU A 34 1.38 -12.29 -29.08
CA LEU A 34 2.22 -12.00 -30.27
C LEU A 34 2.14 -13.11 -31.35
N PRO A 35 2.30 -14.41 -31.02
CA PRO A 35 2.08 -15.49 -31.99
C PRO A 35 0.64 -15.51 -32.56
N ALA A 36 -0.38 -15.19 -31.75
CA ALA A 36 -1.77 -15.16 -32.20
C ALA A 36 -2.01 -14.13 -33.31
N ILE A 37 -1.39 -12.95 -33.19
CA ILE A 37 -1.46 -11.87 -34.19
C ILE A 37 -0.76 -12.30 -35.49
N PHE A 38 0.45 -12.84 -35.38
CA PHE A 38 1.23 -13.31 -36.54
C PHE A 38 0.47 -14.38 -37.34
N PHE A 39 0.03 -15.45 -36.66
CA PHE A 39 -0.74 -16.51 -37.33
C PHE A 39 -2.09 -16.02 -37.85
N GLY A 40 -2.71 -15.02 -37.21
CA GLY A 40 -3.94 -14.40 -37.69
C GLY A 40 -3.75 -13.68 -39.02
N HIS A 41 -2.66 -12.93 -39.18
CA HIS A 41 -2.31 -12.25 -40.44
C HIS A 41 -2.00 -13.27 -41.55
N THR A 42 -1.13 -14.25 -41.26
CA THR A 42 -0.79 -15.30 -42.24
C THR A 42 -2.02 -16.11 -42.65
N ALA A 43 -2.91 -16.44 -41.71
CA ALA A 43 -4.16 -17.14 -42.01
C ALA A 43 -5.08 -16.32 -42.93
N ARG A 44 -5.21 -15.01 -42.70
CA ARG A 44 -6.05 -14.12 -43.50
C ARG A 44 -5.50 -13.99 -44.93
N ASP A 45 -4.19 -13.90 -45.09
CA ASP A 45 -3.57 -13.81 -46.41
C ASP A 45 -3.67 -15.13 -47.18
N LEU A 46 -3.55 -16.28 -46.50
CA LEU A 46 -3.80 -17.59 -47.10
C LEU A 46 -5.25 -17.78 -47.54
N ILE A 47 -6.22 -17.37 -46.73
CA ILE A 47 -7.65 -17.46 -47.05
C ILE A 47 -8.01 -16.53 -48.22
N ARG A 48 -7.35 -15.37 -48.34
CA ARG A 48 -7.54 -14.45 -49.46
C ARG A 48 -6.95 -15.00 -50.76
N ARG A 49 -5.79 -15.66 -50.69
CA ARG A 49 -5.08 -16.19 -51.87
C ARG A 49 -5.58 -17.57 -52.34
N ARG A 50 -6.14 -18.42 -51.46
CA ARG A 50 -6.67 -19.74 -51.82
C ARG A 50 -8.20 -19.76 -51.85
N VAL A 51 -8.78 -19.95 -53.04
CA VAL A 51 -10.21 -20.17 -53.23
C VAL A 51 -10.58 -21.54 -52.64
N GLY A 52 -11.35 -21.56 -51.54
CA GLY A 52 -11.86 -22.80 -50.93
C GLY A 52 -11.60 -22.97 -49.43
N LEU A 53 -10.80 -22.11 -48.80
CA LEU A 53 -10.57 -22.16 -47.35
C LEU A 53 -11.57 -21.28 -46.57
N GLY A 54 -12.09 -21.84 -45.48
CA GLY A 54 -12.91 -21.16 -44.48
C GLY A 54 -12.07 -20.56 -43.33
N GLY A 55 -12.75 -20.00 -42.33
CA GLY A 55 -12.09 -19.58 -41.09
C GLY A 55 -11.70 -18.09 -41.00
N ARG A 56 -12.11 -17.24 -41.94
CA ARG A 56 -11.82 -15.78 -41.91
C ARG A 56 -12.27 -15.11 -40.61
N ARG A 57 -13.42 -15.53 -40.07
CA ARG A 57 -13.96 -15.04 -38.78
C ARG A 57 -13.08 -15.50 -37.61
N LYS A 58 -12.57 -16.74 -37.62
CA LYS A 58 -11.70 -17.29 -36.57
C LYS A 58 -10.34 -16.59 -36.52
N ALA A 59 -9.74 -16.32 -37.68
CA ALA A 59 -8.49 -15.56 -37.77
C ALA A 59 -8.66 -14.11 -37.28
N LEU A 60 -9.79 -13.46 -37.59
CA LEU A 60 -10.11 -12.12 -37.09
C LEU A 60 -10.27 -12.11 -35.56
N LEU A 61 -11.00 -13.08 -35.01
CA LEU A 61 -11.19 -13.21 -33.56
C LEU A 61 -9.87 -13.45 -32.84
N GLY A 62 -9.03 -14.37 -33.33
CA GLY A 62 -7.71 -14.63 -32.75
C GLY A 62 -6.79 -13.41 -32.77
N MET A 63 -6.83 -12.62 -33.85
CA MET A 63 -6.06 -11.39 -33.99
C MET A 63 -6.54 -10.29 -33.02
N VAL A 64 -7.85 -10.03 -32.97
CA VAL A 64 -8.43 -9.02 -32.07
C VAL A 64 -8.16 -9.39 -30.61
N LEU A 65 -8.39 -10.65 -30.23
CA LEU A 65 -8.08 -11.16 -28.89
C LEU A 65 -6.57 -11.07 -28.58
N GLY A 66 -5.71 -11.39 -29.55
CA GLY A 66 -4.26 -11.25 -29.42
C GLY A 66 -3.82 -9.81 -29.14
N TYR A 67 -4.39 -8.82 -29.84
CA TYR A 67 -4.11 -7.41 -29.57
C TYR A 67 -4.59 -6.97 -28.19
N ILE A 68 -5.83 -7.31 -27.82
CA ILE A 68 -6.41 -6.94 -26.52
C ILE A 68 -5.58 -7.52 -25.37
N THR A 69 -5.27 -8.81 -25.44
CA THR A 69 -4.49 -9.51 -24.39
C THR A 69 -3.06 -9.00 -24.30
N THR A 70 -2.41 -8.70 -25.43
CA THR A 70 -1.07 -8.11 -25.45
C THR A 70 -1.08 -6.74 -24.78
N ILE A 71 -1.96 -5.82 -25.21
CA ILE A 71 -2.08 -4.47 -24.63
C ILE A 71 -2.39 -4.54 -23.13
N ALA A 72 -3.38 -5.36 -22.74
CA ALA A 72 -3.74 -5.53 -21.33
C ALA A 72 -2.57 -6.03 -20.48
N SER A 73 -1.78 -7.00 -20.97
CA SER A 73 -0.63 -7.50 -20.24
C SER A 73 0.49 -6.47 -20.08
N PHE A 74 0.72 -5.60 -21.08
CA PHE A 74 1.67 -4.49 -20.93
C PHE A 74 1.21 -3.46 -19.89
N VAL A 75 -0.09 -3.14 -19.85
CA VAL A 75 -0.67 -2.26 -18.82
C VAL A 75 -0.45 -2.85 -17.42
N VAL A 76 -0.69 -4.15 -17.25
CA VAL A 76 -0.46 -4.85 -15.97
C VAL A 76 1.03 -4.86 -15.59
N LEU A 77 1.94 -5.09 -16.53
CA LEU A 77 3.39 -5.06 -16.28
C LEU A 77 3.87 -3.67 -15.86
N ILE A 78 3.40 -2.61 -16.51
CA ILE A 78 3.72 -1.22 -16.15
C ILE A 78 3.19 -0.91 -14.75
N ALA A 79 1.93 -1.26 -14.46
CA ALA A 79 1.35 -1.09 -13.13
C ALA A 79 2.14 -1.84 -12.04
N PHE A 80 2.58 -3.08 -12.33
CA PHE A 80 3.40 -3.87 -11.42
C PHE A 80 4.82 -3.31 -11.23
N ALA A 81 5.40 -2.72 -12.28
CA ALA A 81 6.69 -2.04 -12.20
C ALA A 81 6.64 -0.80 -11.29
N GLU A 82 5.56 -0.03 -11.34
CA GLU A 82 5.36 1.12 -10.44
C GLU A 82 5.18 0.68 -8.98
N MET A 83 4.57 -0.49 -8.73
CA MET A 83 4.43 -1.05 -7.37
C MET A 83 5.78 -1.39 -6.71
N LYS A 84 6.79 -1.77 -7.50
CA LYS A 84 8.13 -2.10 -7.00
C LYS A 84 8.99 -0.88 -6.62
N LYS A 85 8.58 0.34 -6.99
CA LYS A 85 9.36 1.57 -6.71
C LYS A 85 9.18 2.14 -5.30
N LYS A 86 8.39 1.52 -4.42
CA LYS A 86 8.34 1.92 -3.00
C LYS A 86 9.61 1.45 -2.29
N GLY A 87 10.62 2.30 -2.36
CA GLY A 87 12.01 2.04 -1.96
C GLY A 87 12.21 1.58 -0.53
N THR A 88 13.32 0.85 -0.34
CA THR A 88 13.87 0.43 0.95
C THR A 88 14.22 1.66 1.77
N LYS A 89 13.28 2.14 2.60
CA LYS A 89 13.61 3.13 3.63
C LYS A 89 14.68 2.51 4.54
N SER A 90 15.78 3.24 4.75
CA SER A 90 16.85 2.81 5.63
C SER A 90 16.26 2.42 7.00
N PRO A 91 16.71 1.34 7.66
CA PRO A 91 16.24 0.97 8.99
C PRO A 91 16.30 2.13 10.00
N ARG A 92 17.29 3.03 9.85
CA ARG A 92 17.42 4.26 10.65
C ARG A 92 16.22 5.19 10.47
N ASP A 93 15.80 5.45 9.23
CA ASP A 93 14.65 6.30 8.93
C ASP A 93 13.35 5.66 9.41
N THR A 94 13.24 4.33 9.29
CA THR A 94 12.08 3.58 9.77
C THR A 94 11.91 3.71 11.28
N LYS A 95 12.96 3.48 12.07
CA LYS A 95 12.92 3.65 13.53
C LYS A 95 12.57 5.09 13.93
N ARG A 96 13.22 6.09 13.34
CA ARG A 96 12.90 7.50 13.63
C ARG A 96 11.44 7.84 13.30
N ASN A 97 10.89 7.30 12.21
CA ASN A 97 9.49 7.52 11.85
C ASN A 97 8.50 6.82 12.80
N ILE A 98 8.81 5.59 13.24
CA ILE A 98 8.01 4.89 14.27
C ILE A 98 8.01 5.70 15.56
N ALA A 99 9.18 6.17 16.01
CA ALA A 99 9.30 6.99 17.22
C ALA A 99 8.46 8.27 17.13
N ARG A 100 8.51 8.99 15.99
CA ARG A 100 7.67 10.18 15.76
C ARG A 100 6.18 9.89 15.79
N ALA A 101 5.75 8.76 15.23
CA ALA A 101 4.36 8.35 15.24
C ALA A 101 3.88 8.03 16.67
N GLN A 102 4.67 7.26 17.43
CA GLN A 102 4.37 6.95 18.83
C GLN A 102 4.35 8.20 19.71
N ILE A 103 5.29 9.14 19.52
CA ILE A 103 5.28 10.44 20.21
C ILE A 103 4.00 11.21 19.88
N ALA A 104 3.56 11.23 18.62
CA ALA A 104 2.32 11.89 18.22
C ALA A 104 1.09 11.30 18.92
N GLU A 105 1.04 9.97 19.06
CA GLU A 105 -0.02 9.25 19.77
C GLU A 105 0.00 9.56 21.28
N LEU A 106 1.18 9.55 21.91
CA LEU A 106 1.34 9.93 23.32
C LEU A 106 0.92 11.38 23.57
N VAL A 107 1.25 12.30 22.67
CA VAL A 107 0.81 13.71 22.76
C VAL A 107 -0.72 13.78 22.75
N LEU A 108 -1.38 13.06 21.83
CA LEU A 108 -2.83 13.02 21.74
C LEU A 108 -3.48 12.48 23.02
N GLU A 109 -2.92 11.41 23.60
CA GLU A 109 -3.47 10.85 24.83
C GLU A 109 -3.26 11.74 26.06
N VAL A 110 -2.15 12.48 26.11
CA VAL A 110 -1.94 13.52 27.12
C VAL A 110 -2.94 14.69 26.95
N GLU A 111 -3.30 15.04 25.72
CA GLU A 111 -4.38 16.01 25.46
C GLU A 111 -5.74 15.48 25.90
N ASN A 112 -6.06 14.23 25.56
CA ASN A 112 -7.29 13.57 25.99
C ASN A 112 -7.37 13.47 27.53
N TYR A 113 -6.25 13.19 28.20
CA TYR A 113 -6.15 13.23 29.66
C TYR A 113 -6.54 14.62 30.21
N ARG A 114 -6.05 15.70 29.61
CA ARG A 114 -6.45 17.07 29.98
C ARG A 114 -7.94 17.28 29.70
N ASP A 115 -8.45 16.86 28.55
CA ASP A 115 -9.83 17.14 28.15
C ASP A 115 -10.85 16.44 29.07
N ILE A 116 -10.48 15.27 29.61
CA ILE A 116 -11.30 14.53 30.57
C ILE A 116 -11.08 15.05 32.00
N GLY A 117 -9.82 15.19 32.43
CA GLY A 117 -9.42 15.46 33.81
C GLY A 117 -9.34 16.94 34.18
N GLY A 118 -9.34 17.83 33.19
CA GLY A 118 -9.22 19.29 33.32
C GLY A 118 -7.79 19.81 33.48
N SER A 119 -6.78 18.94 33.53
CA SER A 119 -5.38 19.33 33.76
C SER A 119 -4.43 18.34 33.11
N TYR A 120 -3.25 18.82 32.72
CA TYR A 120 -2.17 17.95 32.23
C TYR A 120 -1.50 17.19 33.38
N PRO A 121 -0.88 16.03 33.11
CA PRO A 121 -0.01 15.36 34.07
C PRO A 121 1.13 16.28 34.53
N THR A 122 1.57 16.14 35.78
CA THR A 122 2.76 16.84 36.26
C THR A 122 4.05 16.21 35.73
N GLY A 123 5.18 16.88 35.93
CA GLY A 123 6.49 16.30 35.57
C GLY A 123 6.79 15.02 36.36
N GLU A 124 6.31 14.92 37.60
CA GLU A 124 6.50 13.76 38.48
C GLU A 124 5.55 12.61 38.12
N GLN A 125 4.28 12.92 37.81
CA GLN A 125 3.32 11.94 37.32
C GLN A 125 3.70 11.40 35.93
N GLY A 126 4.18 12.28 35.05
CA GLY A 126 4.68 11.95 33.71
C GLY A 126 3.67 11.19 32.84
N LEU A 127 4.19 10.33 31.96
CA LEU A 127 3.36 9.47 31.09
C LEU A 127 2.69 8.32 31.86
N HIS A 128 3.13 8.02 33.09
CA HIS A 128 2.51 6.98 33.90
C HIS A 128 1.07 7.33 34.28
N ALA A 129 0.72 8.62 34.32
CA ALA A 129 -0.65 9.10 34.50
C ALA A 129 -1.65 8.59 33.44
N LEU A 130 -1.15 8.14 32.29
CA LEU A 130 -1.96 7.54 31.22
C LEU A 130 -2.26 6.06 31.45
N VAL A 131 -1.48 5.41 32.33
CA VAL A 131 -1.60 3.99 32.65
C VAL A 131 -2.38 3.80 33.94
N GLU A 132 -2.03 4.56 34.98
CA GLU A 132 -2.65 4.48 36.29
C GLU A 132 -3.10 5.85 36.75
N LYS A 133 -4.22 5.89 37.48
CA LYS A 133 -4.75 7.13 38.03
C LYS A 133 -3.75 7.71 39.05
N PRO A 134 -3.31 8.97 38.90
CA PRO A 134 -2.42 9.58 39.89
C PRO A 134 -3.08 9.66 41.28
N ALA A 135 -2.31 9.29 42.31
CA ALA A 135 -2.71 9.46 43.70
C ALA A 135 -2.37 10.87 44.24
N GLU A 136 -1.36 11.51 43.66
CA GLU A 136 -0.86 12.81 44.09
C GLU A 136 -1.60 13.98 43.40
N PRO A 137 -1.82 15.10 44.10
CA PRO A 137 -2.36 16.31 43.49
C PRO A 137 -1.49 16.85 42.36
N PRO A 138 -2.08 17.39 41.26
CA PRO A 138 -3.50 17.47 40.96
C PRO A 138 -4.06 16.10 40.54
N VAL A 139 -5.06 15.63 41.30
CA VAL A 139 -5.79 14.41 40.94
C VAL A 139 -6.86 14.80 39.92
N PRO A 140 -6.90 14.15 38.75
CA PRO A 140 -7.85 14.49 37.70
C PRO A 140 -9.30 14.24 38.18
N VAL A 141 -10.20 15.19 37.90
CA VAL A 141 -11.61 15.12 38.31
C VAL A 141 -12.30 13.89 37.72
N ARG A 142 -12.00 13.61 36.45
CA ARG A 142 -12.37 12.37 35.75
C ARG A 142 -11.10 11.76 35.17
N TRP A 143 -10.98 10.44 35.27
CA TRP A 143 -9.86 9.70 34.73
C TRP A 143 -10.35 8.45 34.01
N ARG A 144 -9.66 8.11 32.92
CA ARG A 144 -9.83 6.88 32.17
C ARG A 144 -8.43 6.37 31.87
N GLN A 145 -8.23 5.07 31.90
CA GLN A 145 -6.99 4.45 31.44
C GLN A 145 -6.86 4.62 29.91
N GLN A 146 -5.79 5.25 29.45
CA GLN A 146 -5.45 5.37 28.02
C GLN A 146 -4.53 4.23 27.56
N TYR A 147 -3.68 3.72 28.45
CA TYR A 147 -2.73 2.64 28.14
C TYR A 147 -2.71 1.56 29.23
N PHE A 148 -2.40 0.32 28.83
CA PHE A 148 -2.02 -0.73 29.78
C PHE A 148 -0.58 -0.59 30.25
N THR A 149 0.30 -0.11 29.36
CA THR A 149 1.71 0.15 29.64
C THR A 149 2.19 1.19 28.63
N VAL A 150 3.03 2.14 29.06
CA VAL A 150 3.63 3.12 28.14
C VAL A 150 4.58 2.36 27.20
N PRO A 151 4.42 2.46 25.87
CA PRO A 151 5.32 1.79 24.94
C PRO A 151 6.75 2.31 25.08
N LEU A 152 7.72 1.43 24.85
CA LEU A 152 9.12 1.83 24.68
C LEU A 152 9.34 2.35 23.27
N ASP A 153 10.36 3.18 23.11
CA ASP A 153 10.77 3.66 21.81
C ASP A 153 11.42 2.53 20.97
N PRO A 154 11.70 2.76 19.66
CA PRO A 154 12.31 1.76 18.78
C PRO A 154 13.74 1.31 19.14
N TRP A 155 14.33 1.91 20.17
CA TRP A 155 15.63 1.56 20.75
C TRP A 155 15.51 0.96 22.15
N GLY A 156 14.29 0.74 22.65
CA GLY A 156 14.01 0.13 23.93
C GLY A 156 14.11 1.09 25.12
N GLN A 157 14.17 2.41 24.87
CA GLN A 157 14.21 3.43 25.91
C GLN A 157 12.81 3.96 26.23
N PRO A 158 12.54 4.35 27.49
CA PRO A 158 11.27 4.97 27.84
C PRO A 158 11.16 6.37 27.24
N TYR A 159 9.95 6.75 26.83
CA TYR A 159 9.66 8.14 26.46
C TYR A 159 9.74 9.08 27.67
N HIS A 160 10.15 10.31 27.42
CA HIS A 160 10.28 11.34 28.43
C HIS A 160 9.21 12.42 28.23
N TYR A 161 8.57 12.80 29.34
CA TYR A 161 7.62 13.89 29.41
C TYR A 161 8.23 15.03 30.21
N VAL A 162 8.23 16.24 29.64
CA VAL A 162 8.70 17.45 30.31
C VAL A 162 7.64 18.53 30.18
N ARG A 163 7.18 19.02 31.33
CA ARG A 163 6.29 20.17 31.42
C ARG A 163 7.14 21.44 31.50
N LYS A 164 7.08 22.31 30.48
CA LYS A 164 8.00 23.46 30.38
C LYS A 164 7.65 24.58 31.37
N LYS A 165 6.36 24.83 31.62
CA LYS A 165 5.89 25.80 32.62
C LYS A 165 4.56 25.36 33.23
N PRO A 166 4.42 25.39 34.57
CA PRO A 166 3.14 25.12 35.23
C PRO A 166 2.02 26.11 34.92
N ASP A 167 2.36 27.38 34.70
CA ASP A 167 1.41 28.50 34.61
C ASP A 167 1.10 28.95 33.17
N GLU A 168 1.86 28.48 32.17
CA GLU A 168 1.63 28.80 30.75
C GLU A 168 0.97 27.63 30.02
N LEU A 169 -0.33 27.80 29.72
CA LEU A 169 -1.07 27.27 28.55
C LEU A 169 -0.82 25.82 28.08
N GLY A 170 -0.40 24.93 28.99
CA GLY A 170 -0.24 23.52 28.64
C GLY A 170 0.93 23.23 27.71
N LEU A 171 2.02 23.98 27.83
CA LEU A 171 3.27 23.70 27.14
C LEU A 171 3.93 22.45 27.73
N PHE A 172 3.92 21.37 26.96
CA PHE A 172 4.65 20.14 27.28
C PHE A 172 5.42 19.63 26.07
N GLU A 173 6.44 18.84 26.37
CA GLU A 173 7.30 18.19 25.40
C GLU A 173 7.33 16.68 25.71
N ILE A 174 7.11 15.87 24.69
CA ILE A 174 7.35 14.42 24.73
C ILE A 174 8.50 14.11 23.78
N PHE A 175 9.49 13.37 24.26
CA PHE A 175 10.66 13.02 23.46
C PHE A 175 11.19 11.62 23.73
N SER A 176 11.89 11.06 22.73
CA SER A 176 12.72 9.85 22.86
C SER A 176 14.18 10.27 22.80
N SER A 177 15.00 9.61 23.62
CA SER A 177 16.46 9.74 23.65
C SER A 177 17.17 9.16 22.42
N GLY A 178 16.42 8.67 21.43
CA GLY A 178 17.00 8.22 20.18
C GLY A 178 17.93 7.01 20.32
N PRO A 179 18.78 6.77 19.29
CA PRO A 179 19.72 5.66 19.26
C PRO A 179 20.77 5.63 20.36
N ASP A 180 21.24 6.78 20.83
CA ASP A 180 22.32 6.83 21.83
C ASP A 180 21.82 6.65 23.27
N GLY A 181 20.52 6.84 23.51
CA GLY A 181 19.90 6.71 24.82
C GLY A 181 20.28 7.84 25.79
N LEU A 182 20.95 8.88 25.30
CA LEU A 182 21.28 10.07 26.05
C LEU A 182 20.15 11.08 25.89
N LYS A 183 19.97 11.94 26.88
CA LYS A 183 18.96 12.99 26.84
C LYS A 183 19.63 14.29 26.42
N ARG A 184 18.89 15.13 25.70
CA ARG A 184 19.32 16.47 25.27
C ARG A 184 20.52 16.43 24.30
N THR A 185 20.54 15.42 23.45
CA THR A 185 21.50 15.24 22.34
C THR A 185 20.85 15.56 20.99
N ASP A 186 21.65 15.65 19.93
CA ASP A 186 21.17 16.00 18.57
C ASP A 186 20.29 14.92 17.93
N ASP A 187 20.35 13.68 18.44
CA ASP A 187 19.56 12.56 17.95
C ASP A 187 18.20 12.40 18.66
N ASP A 188 17.93 13.22 19.68
CA ASP A 188 16.63 13.31 20.35
C ASP A 188 15.51 13.55 19.33
N ILE A 189 14.43 12.80 19.51
CA ILE A 189 13.22 12.97 18.72
C ILE A 189 12.16 13.53 19.64
N SER A 190 11.85 14.81 19.52
CA SER A 190 10.85 15.46 20.35
C SER A 190 9.68 16.03 19.55
N ARG A 191 8.55 16.18 20.25
CA ARG A 191 7.43 17.00 19.82
C ARG A 191 7.07 17.92 20.99
N THR A 192 7.32 19.22 20.80
CA THR A 192 6.84 20.26 21.71
C THR A 192 5.47 20.74 21.21
N ARG A 193 4.49 20.80 22.12
CA ARG A 193 3.22 21.46 21.87
C ARG A 193 3.38 22.96 22.13
N PHE A 194 3.03 23.79 21.16
CA PHE A 194 2.85 25.23 21.30
C PHE A 194 1.34 25.54 21.30
N PRO A 195 0.87 26.57 22.02
CA PRO A 195 -0.54 26.96 22.05
C PRO A 195 -1.07 27.38 20.68
#